data_AF-A0AAP3MC29-F1
#
_entry.id   AF-A0AAP3MC29-F1
#
_cell.length_a   1.000
_cell.length_b   1.000
_cell.length_c   1.000
_cell.angle_alpha   90.00
_cell.angle_beta   90.00
_cell.angle_gamma   90.00
#
_symmetry.space_group_name_H-M   'P 1'
#
loop_
_entity.id
_entity.type
_entity.pdbx_description
1 polymer ?
#
loop_
_entity_poly.entity_id
_entity_poly.type
_entity_poly.pdbx_seq_one_letter_code
_entity_poly.pdbx_strand_id
1 'polypeptide(L)'
;MSKFPHKNPETLRQYFREKNLEQLLEINQSYGPHFEKLENAIGRQTEEISTRTEKLSWLLKDKKELSQNSEKIAIEQEQYERNRASIMSDSCTGAERYLALTALGMSPLDSYHQHSSNIQNEIDTISKRLNELNSHLALWKNQKSKAISELKILNSVIEEKRKEFQVDHQFALSSN
;
A
#
# COMPACT_ATOMS: atom_id res chain seq x y z
N MET A 1 -5.16 12.19 -9.62
CA MET A 1 -5.95 12.15 -10.87
C MET A 1 -5.23 12.96 -11.92
N SER A 2 -5.09 12.48 -13.17
CA SER A 2 -4.62 13.32 -14.29
C SER A 2 -5.53 14.55 -14.42
N LYS A 3 -4.97 15.71 -14.81
CA LYS A 3 -5.79 16.92 -14.99
C LYS A 3 -6.69 16.83 -16.20
N PHE A 4 -6.32 16.01 -17.18
CA PHE A 4 -7.07 15.79 -18.42
C PHE A 4 -7.29 14.30 -18.67
N PRO A 5 -8.09 13.62 -17.83
CA PRO A 5 -8.16 12.15 -17.80
C PRO A 5 -8.72 11.49 -19.07
N HIS A 6 -9.33 12.26 -19.98
CA HIS A 6 -9.98 11.75 -21.20
C HIS A 6 -9.40 12.31 -22.50
N LYS A 7 -8.30 13.06 -22.46
CA LYS A 7 -7.68 13.62 -23.67
C LYS A 7 -6.47 12.77 -24.06
N ASN A 8 -6.46 12.30 -25.31
CA ASN A 8 -5.25 11.74 -25.91
C ASN A 8 -4.26 12.89 -26.22
N PRO A 9 -2.95 12.61 -26.42
CA PRO A 9 -1.95 13.67 -26.65
C PRO A 9 -2.32 14.68 -27.74
N GLU A 10 -2.92 14.22 -28.85
CA GLU A 10 -3.34 15.07 -29.97
C GLU A 10 -4.49 16.02 -29.61
N THR A 11 -5.55 15.51 -28.98
CA THR A 11 -6.68 16.34 -28.50
C THR A 11 -6.28 17.30 -27.39
N LEU A 12 -5.26 16.94 -26.60
CA LEU A 12 -4.65 17.79 -25.59
C LEU A 12 -3.87 18.94 -26.23
N ARG A 13 -3.08 18.64 -27.27
CA ARG A 13 -2.34 19.65 -28.03
C ARG A 13 -3.28 20.63 -28.74
N GLN A 14 -4.34 20.12 -29.38
CA GLN A 14 -5.35 20.98 -30.01
C GLN A 14 -6.05 21.89 -29.00
N TYR A 15 -6.46 21.32 -27.85
CA TYR A 15 -7.04 22.10 -26.75
C TYR A 15 -6.12 23.21 -26.23
N PHE A 16 -4.81 22.97 -26.15
CA PHE A 16 -3.85 24.01 -25.76
C PHE A 16 -3.63 25.06 -26.87
N ARG A 17 -3.66 24.67 -28.15
CA ARG A 17 -3.52 25.62 -29.25
C ARG A 17 -4.66 26.63 -29.34
N GLU A 18 -5.88 26.22 -28.97
CA GLU A 18 -7.06 27.07 -28.92
C GLU A 18 -7.02 28.12 -27.79
N LYS A 19 -6.11 27.99 -26.82
CA LYS A 19 -5.95 28.95 -25.71
C LYS A 19 -4.98 30.06 -26.03
N ASN A 20 -5.17 31.19 -25.35
CA ASN A 20 -4.20 32.29 -25.39
C ASN A 20 -3.00 32.02 -24.46
N LEU A 21 -1.93 32.81 -24.61
CA LEU A 21 -0.68 32.59 -23.88
C LEU A 21 -0.85 32.72 -22.36
N GLU A 22 -1.62 33.70 -21.89
CA GLU A 22 -1.91 33.90 -20.46
C GLU A 22 -2.61 32.69 -19.84
N GLN A 23 -3.66 32.17 -20.50
CA GLN A 23 -4.37 30.97 -20.04
C GLN A 23 -3.45 29.73 -20.01
N LEU A 24 -2.51 29.61 -20.94
CA LEU A 24 -1.54 28.50 -20.93
C LEU A 24 -0.56 28.61 -19.76
N LEU A 25 -0.13 29.83 -19.42
CA LEU A 25 0.75 30.07 -18.27
C LEU A 25 0.03 29.80 -16.93
N GLU A 26 -1.24 30.18 -16.80
CA GLU A 26 -2.06 29.84 -15.62
C GLU A 26 -2.20 28.32 -15.47
N ILE A 27 -2.49 27.61 -16.57
CA ILE A 27 -2.56 26.14 -16.56
C ILE A 27 -1.21 25.56 -16.15
N ASN A 28 -0.10 26.10 -16.64
CA ASN A 28 1.25 25.65 -16.28
C ASN A 28 1.51 25.78 -14.77
N GLN A 29 1.29 26.97 -14.21
CA GLN A 29 1.47 27.24 -12.78
C GLN A 29 0.62 26.31 -11.91
N SER A 30 -0.59 25.99 -12.37
CA SER A 30 -1.50 25.12 -11.65
C SER A 30 -1.04 23.64 -11.56
N TYR A 31 -0.01 23.21 -12.32
CA TYR A 31 0.58 21.88 -12.18
C TYR A 31 1.48 21.74 -10.94
N GLY A 32 2.08 22.84 -10.44
CA GLY A 32 2.93 22.79 -9.24
C GLY A 32 2.23 22.16 -8.03
N PRO A 33 1.10 22.75 -7.56
CA PRO A 33 0.32 22.18 -6.45
C PRO A 33 -0.25 20.77 -6.73
N HIS A 34 -0.40 20.41 -8.01
CA HIS A 34 -0.87 19.08 -8.42
C HIS A 34 0.23 18.02 -8.23
N PHE A 35 1.46 18.32 -8.62
CA PHE A 35 2.60 17.44 -8.38
C PHE A 35 2.90 17.28 -6.88
N GLU A 36 2.83 18.35 -6.10
CA GLU A 36 2.99 18.26 -4.63
C GLU A 36 1.99 17.29 -4.00
N LYS A 37 0.71 17.35 -4.40
CA LYS A 37 -0.31 16.41 -3.92
C LYS A 37 0.00 14.97 -4.31
N LEU A 38 0.50 14.75 -5.54
CA LEU A 38 0.89 13.42 -6.01
C LEU A 38 2.10 12.87 -5.24
N GLU A 39 3.14 13.67 -5.03
CA GLU A 39 4.32 13.25 -4.27
C GLU A 39 3.96 12.95 -2.81
N ASN A 40 3.12 13.77 -2.19
CA ASN A 40 2.64 13.51 -0.83
C ASN A 40 1.85 12.19 -0.74
N ALA A 41 1.00 11.91 -1.72
CA ALA A 41 0.26 10.65 -1.78
C ALA A 41 1.18 9.43 -1.97
N ILE A 42 2.17 9.54 -2.86
CA ILE A 42 3.17 8.50 -3.10
C ILE A 42 4.03 8.29 -1.85
N GLY A 43 4.46 9.37 -1.19
CA GLY A 43 5.26 9.32 0.03
C GLY A 43 4.54 8.58 1.16
N ARG A 44 3.30 8.98 1.47
CA ARG A 44 2.48 8.32 2.50
C ARG A 44 2.27 6.84 2.23
N GLN A 45 2.01 6.47 0.97
CA GLN A 45 1.84 5.06 0.61
C GLN A 45 3.13 4.27 0.71
N THR A 46 4.26 4.86 0.34
CA THR A 46 5.57 4.23 0.43
C THR A 46 5.94 3.96 1.89
N GLU A 47 5.65 4.92 2.78
CA GLU A 47 5.82 4.77 4.22
C GLU A 47 4.92 3.67 4.78
N GLU A 48 3.63 3.66 4.43
CA GLU A 48 2.70 2.60 4.87
C GLU A 48 3.14 1.21 4.39
N ILE A 49 3.65 1.10 3.15
CA ILE A 49 4.21 -0.15 2.62
C ILE A 49 5.42 -0.58 3.45
N SER A 50 6.33 0.34 3.80
CA SER A 50 7.51 0.03 4.61
C SER A 50 7.11 -0.54 5.97
N THR A 51 6.25 0.16 6.72
CA THR A 51 5.80 -0.27 8.05
C THR A 51 5.12 -1.64 8.01
N ARG A 52 4.29 -1.89 7.01
CA ARG A 52 3.61 -3.19 6.86
C ARG A 52 4.56 -4.31 6.45
N THR A 53 5.57 -4.01 5.63
CA THR A 53 6.61 -4.97 5.24
C THR A 53 7.47 -5.36 6.44
N GLU A 54 7.81 -4.41 7.29
CA GLU A 54 8.50 -4.67 8.56
C GLU A 54 7.66 -5.56 9.48
N LYS A 55 6.37 -5.26 9.66
CA LYS A 55 5.46 -6.11 10.44
C LYS A 55 5.38 -7.53 9.85
N LEU A 56 5.30 -7.66 8.53
CA LEU A 56 5.28 -8.96 7.86
C LEU A 56 6.56 -9.76 8.13
N SER A 57 7.72 -9.11 8.06
CA SER A 57 9.01 -9.72 8.37
C SER A 57 9.06 -10.25 9.80
N TRP A 58 8.55 -9.47 10.75
CA TRP A 58 8.45 -9.90 12.16
C TRP A 58 7.53 -11.13 12.32
N LEU A 59 6.34 -11.13 11.72
CA LEU A 59 5.43 -12.28 11.77
C LEU A 59 6.01 -13.55 11.13
N LEU A 60 6.77 -13.40 10.04
CA LEU A 60 7.46 -14.53 9.40
C LEU A 60 8.55 -15.11 10.32
N LYS A 61 9.24 -14.25 11.07
CA LYS A 61 10.21 -14.68 12.08
C LYS A 61 9.51 -15.41 13.23
N ASP A 62 8.42 -14.85 13.75
CA ASP A 62 7.62 -15.45 14.82
C ASP A 62 7.08 -16.85 14.42
N LYS A 63 6.53 -16.97 13.21
CA LYS A 63 6.11 -18.26 12.63
C LYS A 63 7.25 -19.27 12.57
N LYS A 64 8.46 -18.83 12.23
CA LYS A 64 9.64 -19.69 12.17
C LYS A 64 10.05 -20.17 13.57
N GLU A 65 10.10 -19.27 14.55
CA GLU A 65 10.40 -19.61 15.94
C GLU A 65 9.37 -20.60 16.51
N LEU A 66 8.09 -20.37 16.23
CA LEU A 66 7.01 -21.28 16.60
C LEU A 66 7.21 -22.70 16.02
N SER A 67 7.64 -22.80 14.76
CA SER A 67 7.93 -24.11 14.14
C SER A 67 9.13 -24.84 14.75
N GLN A 68 10.14 -24.09 15.21
CA GLN A 68 11.35 -24.64 15.83
C GLN A 68 11.10 -25.18 17.24
N ASN A 69 10.03 -24.72 17.92
CA ASN A 69 9.64 -25.18 19.24
C ASN A 69 8.68 -26.39 19.23
N SER A 70 8.46 -27.02 18.07
CA SER A 70 7.52 -28.15 17.92
C SER A 70 7.84 -29.34 18.82
N GLU A 71 9.11 -29.67 19.03
CA GLU A 71 9.54 -30.76 19.91
C GLU A 71 9.21 -30.47 21.39
N LYS A 72 9.42 -29.22 21.82
CA LYS A 72 9.06 -28.78 23.18
C LYS A 72 7.54 -28.91 23.41
N ILE A 73 6.74 -28.55 22.41
CA ILE A 73 5.28 -28.65 22.48
C ILE A 73 4.83 -30.12 22.58
N ALA A 74 5.51 -31.03 21.89
CA ALA A 74 5.21 -32.46 22.01
C ALA A 74 5.44 -32.98 23.43
N ILE A 75 6.52 -32.56 24.09
CA ILE A 75 6.81 -32.90 25.49
C ILE A 75 5.75 -32.32 26.43
N GLU A 76 5.39 -31.05 26.25
CA GLU A 76 4.35 -30.38 27.05
C GLU A 76 2.97 -31.05 26.84
N GLN A 77 2.67 -31.47 25.61
CA GLN A 77 1.44 -32.19 25.29
C GLN A 77 1.38 -33.55 25.98
N GLU A 78 2.48 -34.29 26.02
CA GLU A 78 2.53 -35.57 26.74
C GLU A 78 2.29 -35.37 28.23
N GLN A 79 2.88 -34.34 28.83
CA GLN A 79 2.62 -33.99 30.23
C GLN A 79 1.16 -33.58 30.46
N TYR A 80 0.57 -32.82 29.54
CA TYR A 80 -0.84 -32.44 29.59
C TYR A 80 -1.76 -33.67 29.56
N GLU A 81 -1.52 -34.61 28.66
CA GLU A 81 -2.31 -35.85 28.59
C GLU A 81 -2.14 -36.73 29.82
N ARG A 82 -0.92 -36.79 30.40
CA ARG A 82 -0.68 -37.49 31.66
C ARG A 82 -1.49 -36.86 32.81
N ASN A 83 -1.47 -35.53 32.93
CA ASN A 83 -2.26 -34.81 33.93
C ASN A 83 -3.76 -35.02 33.74
N ARG A 84 -4.22 -34.95 32.48
CA ARG A 84 -5.63 -35.17 32.12
C ARG A 84 -6.09 -36.60 32.44
N ALA A 85 -5.27 -37.60 32.13
CA ALA A 85 -5.54 -38.99 32.46
C ALA A 85 -5.64 -39.20 33.98
N SER A 86 -4.74 -38.59 34.75
CA SER A 86 -4.76 -38.64 36.22
C SER A 86 -6.08 -38.10 36.79
N ILE A 87 -6.52 -36.92 36.33
CA ILE A 87 -7.79 -36.31 36.74
C ILE A 87 -8.99 -37.22 36.40
N MET A 88 -8.92 -37.94 35.28
CA MET A 88 -9.99 -38.83 34.84
C MET A 88 -10.03 -40.15 35.61
N SER A 89 -8.87 -40.66 36.05
CA SER A 89 -8.75 -41.89 36.85
C SER A 89 -9.04 -41.69 38.33
N ASP A 90 -8.93 -40.46 38.84
CA ASP A 90 -9.24 -40.16 40.23
C ASP A 90 -10.73 -40.40 40.54
N SER A 91 -10.99 -40.88 41.76
CA SER A 91 -12.34 -41.14 42.29
C SER A 91 -13.13 -39.87 42.64
N CYS A 92 -12.75 -38.73 42.04
CA CYS A 92 -13.37 -37.43 42.24
C CYS A 92 -14.81 -37.39 41.74
N THR A 93 -15.64 -36.63 42.46
CA THR A 93 -17.02 -36.34 42.07
C THR A 93 -17.07 -35.54 40.76
N GLY A 94 -18.22 -35.54 40.07
CA GLY A 94 -18.36 -34.84 38.77
C GLY A 94 -18.01 -33.34 38.82
N ALA A 95 -18.29 -32.66 39.94
CA ALA A 95 -18.00 -31.24 40.12
C ALA A 95 -16.49 -30.96 40.30
N GLU A 96 -15.79 -31.76 41.12
CA GLU A 96 -14.34 -31.65 41.33
C GLU A 96 -13.57 -31.93 40.04
N ARG A 97 -14.01 -32.95 39.29
CA ARG A 97 -13.45 -33.28 37.97
C ARG A 97 -13.61 -32.14 36.98
N TYR A 98 -14.78 -31.50 36.94
CA TYR A 98 -15.01 -30.35 36.06
C TYR A 98 -14.09 -29.17 36.41
N LEU A 99 -13.95 -28.84 37.69
CA LEU A 99 -13.06 -27.76 38.13
C LEU A 99 -11.60 -28.08 37.82
N ALA A 100 -11.16 -29.32 38.04
CA ALA A 100 -9.80 -29.77 37.74
C ALA A 100 -9.48 -29.71 36.24
N LEU A 101 -10.41 -30.15 35.38
CA LEU A 101 -10.24 -30.04 33.92
C LEU A 101 -10.25 -28.58 33.45
N THR A 102 -11.07 -27.73 34.07
CA THR A 102 -11.09 -26.30 33.76
C THR A 102 -9.77 -25.63 34.16
N ALA A 103 -9.20 -26.01 35.32
CA ALA A 103 -7.92 -25.51 35.79
C ALA A 103 -6.73 -26.02 34.96
N LEU A 104 -6.83 -27.22 34.38
CA LEU A 104 -5.83 -27.76 33.46
C LEU A 104 -5.72 -26.91 32.17
N GLY A 105 -6.82 -26.28 31.77
CA GLY A 105 -6.84 -25.33 30.67
C GLY A 105 -6.76 -25.98 29.28
N MET A 106 -6.27 -25.21 28.31
CA MET A 106 -6.15 -25.65 26.92
C MET A 106 -4.90 -26.50 26.72
N SER A 107 -4.98 -27.49 25.82
CA SER A 107 -3.82 -28.29 25.42
C SER A 107 -2.72 -27.39 24.83
N PRO A 108 -1.44 -27.70 25.10
CA PRO A 108 -0.31 -27.06 24.43
C PRO A 108 -0.39 -27.14 22.90
N LEU A 109 -0.85 -28.28 22.38
CA LEU A 109 -1.05 -28.48 20.94
C LEU A 109 -2.18 -27.61 20.37
N ASP A 110 -3.30 -27.51 21.08
CA ASP A 110 -4.41 -26.62 20.69
C ASP A 110 -3.97 -25.14 20.70
N SER A 111 -3.24 -24.74 21.76
CA SER A 111 -2.67 -23.39 21.88
C SER A 111 -1.70 -23.08 20.74
N TYR A 112 -0.86 -24.05 20.37
CA TYR A 112 0.04 -23.95 19.22
C TYR A 112 -0.72 -23.77 17.91
N HIS A 113 -1.73 -24.61 17.64
CA HIS A 113 -2.51 -24.53 16.41
C HIS A 113 -3.28 -23.22 16.31
N GLN A 114 -3.85 -22.75 17.43
CA GLN A 114 -4.51 -21.45 17.50
C GLN A 114 -3.53 -20.32 17.20
N HIS A 115 -2.36 -20.31 17.83
CA HIS A 115 -1.35 -19.27 17.61
C HIS A 115 -0.80 -19.29 16.17
N SER A 116 -0.50 -20.47 15.64
CA SER A 116 -0.05 -20.67 14.26
C SER A 116 -1.09 -20.17 13.25
N SER A 117 -2.37 -20.49 13.47
CA SER A 117 -3.47 -20.01 12.63
C SER A 117 -3.60 -18.48 12.71
N ASN A 118 -3.51 -17.89 13.90
CA ASN A 118 -3.57 -16.45 14.07
C ASN A 118 -2.44 -15.73 13.32
N ILE A 119 -1.19 -16.21 13.46
CA ILE A 119 -0.05 -15.66 12.72
C ILE A 119 -0.27 -15.78 11.21
N GLN A 120 -0.74 -16.94 10.74
CA GLN A 120 -1.02 -17.14 9.32
C GLN A 120 -2.09 -16.18 8.80
N ASN A 121 -3.19 -16.00 9.54
CA ASN A 121 -4.27 -15.09 9.19
C ASN A 121 -3.77 -13.63 9.14
N GLU A 122 -2.90 -13.23 10.07
CA GLU A 122 -2.27 -11.90 10.06
C GLU A 122 -1.35 -11.71 8.86
N ILE A 123 -0.51 -12.71 8.55
CA ILE A 123 0.34 -12.73 7.37
C ILE A 123 -0.50 -12.53 6.11
N ASP A 124 -1.56 -13.33 5.93
CA ASP A 124 -2.40 -13.28 4.74
C ASP A 124 -3.11 -11.92 4.60
N THR A 125 -3.57 -11.36 5.72
CA THR A 125 -4.21 -10.04 5.77
C THR A 125 -3.23 -8.94 5.38
N ILE A 126 -2.02 -8.95 5.92
CA ILE A 126 -0.99 -7.97 5.61
C ILE A 126 -0.53 -8.10 4.17
N SER A 127 -0.32 -9.33 3.68
CA SER A 127 0.07 -9.58 2.29
C SER A 127 -0.97 -9.09 1.30
N LYS A 128 -2.27 -9.34 1.55
CA LYS A 128 -3.37 -8.78 0.74
C LYS A 128 -3.31 -7.26 0.73
N ARG A 129 -3.15 -6.65 1.91
CA ARG A 129 -3.09 -5.19 2.03
C ARG A 129 -1.88 -4.59 1.32
N LEU A 130 -0.72 -5.24 1.40
CA LEU A 130 0.48 -4.83 0.66
C LEU A 130 0.26 -4.88 -0.85
N ASN A 131 -0.43 -5.89 -1.36
CA ASN A 131 -0.77 -5.98 -2.79
C ASN A 131 -1.69 -4.83 -3.24
N GLU A 132 -2.69 -4.49 -2.43
CA GLU A 132 -3.57 -3.34 -2.68
C GLU A 132 -2.77 -2.02 -2.69
N LEU A 133 -1.93 -1.80 -1.69
CA LEU A 133 -1.10 -0.59 -1.59
C LEU A 133 -0.12 -0.48 -2.76
N ASN A 134 0.52 -1.57 -3.15
CA ASN A 134 1.42 -1.61 -4.31
C ASN A 134 0.68 -1.30 -5.61
N SER A 135 -0.55 -1.80 -5.76
CA SER A 135 -1.42 -1.50 -6.90
C SER A 135 -1.79 -0.02 -6.93
N HIS A 136 -2.16 0.56 -5.79
CA HIS A 136 -2.43 2.00 -5.70
C HIS A 136 -1.18 2.84 -5.98
N LEU A 137 -0.01 2.44 -5.46
CA LEU A 137 1.26 3.11 -5.72
C LEU A 137 1.59 3.13 -7.22
N ALA A 138 1.37 2.00 -7.91
CA ALA A 138 1.54 1.91 -9.36
C ALA A 138 0.58 2.85 -10.10
N LEU A 139 -0.68 2.94 -9.66
CA LEU A 139 -1.64 3.90 -10.21
C LEU A 139 -1.17 5.35 -10.03
N TRP A 140 -0.70 5.73 -8.85
CA TRP A 140 -0.20 7.09 -8.60
C TRP A 140 1.06 7.41 -9.42
N LYS A 141 2.00 6.47 -9.54
CA LYS A 141 3.19 6.61 -10.41
C LYS A 141 2.79 6.80 -11.87
N ASN A 142 1.81 6.04 -12.36
CA ASN A 142 1.26 6.21 -13.70
C ASN A 142 0.60 7.59 -13.86
N GLN A 143 -0.20 8.04 -12.89
CA GLN A 143 -0.81 9.36 -12.93
C GLN A 143 0.23 10.50 -12.96
N LYS A 144 1.32 10.37 -12.20
CA LYS A 144 2.44 11.31 -12.23
C LYS A 144 3.10 11.33 -13.61
N SER A 145 3.37 10.15 -14.20
CA SER A 145 3.93 10.04 -15.55
C SER A 145 3.03 10.71 -16.61
N LYS A 146 1.71 10.51 -16.53
CA LYS A 146 0.74 11.17 -17.41
C LYS A 146 0.76 12.69 -17.26
N ALA A 147 0.74 13.19 -16.03
CA ALA A 147 0.80 14.63 -15.76
C ALA A 147 2.10 15.27 -16.29
N ILE A 148 3.24 14.57 -16.21
CA ILE A 148 4.51 15.02 -16.80
C ILE A 148 4.39 15.12 -18.32
N SER A 149 3.81 14.12 -18.97
CA SER A 149 3.59 14.14 -20.42
C SER A 149 2.64 15.27 -20.85
N GLU A 150 1.56 15.50 -20.09
CA GLU A 150 0.64 16.62 -20.31
C GLU A 150 1.38 17.98 -20.21
N LEU A 151 2.21 18.16 -19.18
CA LEU A 151 3.01 19.37 -19.00
C LEU A 151 4.04 19.58 -20.12
N LYS A 152 4.66 18.50 -20.63
CA LYS A 152 5.57 18.59 -21.79
C LYS A 152 4.86 19.09 -23.05
N ILE A 153 3.65 18.60 -23.32
CA ILE A 153 2.83 19.08 -24.45
C ILE A 153 2.47 20.55 -24.26
N LEU A 154 2.05 20.93 -23.05
CA LEU A 154 1.73 22.31 -22.71
C LEU A 154 2.93 23.25 -22.96
N ASN A 155 4.10 22.89 -22.45
CA ASN A 155 5.33 23.67 -22.64
C ASN A 155 5.69 23.82 -24.12
N SER A 156 5.54 22.75 -24.92
CA SER A 156 5.77 22.82 -26.36
C SER A 156 4.85 23.82 -27.05
N VAL A 157 3.57 23.86 -26.69
CA VAL A 157 2.59 24.80 -27.28
C VAL A 157 2.84 26.23 -26.82
N ILE A 158 3.25 26.44 -25.56
CA ILE A 158 3.66 27.75 -25.04
C ILE A 158 4.85 28.29 -25.83
N GLU A 159 5.87 27.46 -26.08
CA GLU A 159 7.05 27.83 -26.86
C GLU A 159 6.72 28.12 -28.33
N GLU A 160 5.83 27.34 -28.96
CA GLU A 160 5.31 27.63 -30.32
C GLU A 160 4.66 29.02 -30.37
N LYS A 161 3.73 29.33 -29.45
CA LYS A 161 3.05 30.63 -29.41
C LYS A 161 3.97 31.79 -29.07
N ARG A 162 4.96 31.61 -28.21
CA ARG A 162 5.96 32.65 -27.90
C ARG A 162 6.77 33.03 -29.13
N LYS A 163 7.14 32.06 -29.97
CA LYS A 163 7.86 32.30 -31.22
C LYS A 163 6.99 33.03 -32.22
N GLU A 164 5.73 32.65 -32.38
CA GLU A 164 4.76 33.35 -33.24
C GLU A 164 4.62 34.83 -32.83
N PHE A 165 4.44 35.11 -31.53
CA PHE A 165 4.37 36.48 -31.02
C PHE A 165 5.66 37.30 -31.24
N GLN A 166 6.84 36.68 -31.17
CA GLN A 166 8.11 37.38 -31.44
C GLN A 166 8.30 37.70 -32.93
N VAL A 167 7.87 36.79 -33.81
CA VAL A 167 7.94 36.95 -35.26
C VAL A 167 6.98 38.05 -35.73
N ASP A 168 5.74 38.05 -35.23
CA ASP A 168 4.76 39.09 -35.53
C ASP A 168 5.23 40.48 -35.08
N HIS A 169 5.91 40.57 -33.93
CA HIS A 169 6.50 41.84 -33.47
C HIS A 169 7.68 42.32 -34.31
N GLN A 170 8.51 41.41 -34.85
CA GLN A 170 9.61 41.79 -35.75
C GLN A 170 9.10 42.30 -37.10
N PHE A 171 8.07 41.68 -37.68
CA PHE A 171 7.45 42.14 -38.93
C PHE A 171 6.70 43.47 -38.78
N ALA A 172 6.09 43.72 -37.63
CA ALA A 172 5.44 45.01 -37.33
C ALA A 172 6.44 46.16 -37.17
N LEU A 173 7.65 45.88 -36.70
CA LEU A 173 8.71 46.90 -36.53
C LEU A 173 9.54 47.13 -37.81
N SER A 174 9.60 46.17 -38.74
CA SER A 174 10.29 46.32 -40.02
C SER A 174 9.47 47.00 -41.11
N SER A 175 8.20 47.31 -40.85
CA SER A 175 7.24 47.88 -41.81
C SER A 175 6.89 49.35 -41.53
N ASN A 176 7.60 49.99 -40.59
CA ASN A 176 7.59 51.44 -40.35
C ASN A 176 8.95 52.03 -40.71
#